data_AF-A0A661CCK2-F1
#
_entry.id   AF-A0A661CCK2-F1
#
_cell.length_a   1.000
_cell.length_b   1.000
_cell.length_c   1.000
_cell.angle_alpha   90.00
_cell.angle_beta   90.00
_cell.angle_gamma   90.00
#
_symmetry.space_group_name_H-M   'P 1'
#
loop_
_entity.id
_entity.type
_entity.pdbx_description
1 polymer ?
#
loop_
_entity_poly.entity_id
_entity_poly.type
_entity_poly.pdbx_seq_one_letter_code
_entity_poly.pdbx_strand_id
1 'polypeptide(L)'
;MILDKICMTSITKLFLILFSLLLWAHQVSALTMTAEETVRESTQEVLDRLHTDRDKLESNPKYIQVIVEELIVPHFDFVTMSHLVLGKHWHEISESRQICFIHGFKNLLVRRYADIFLGYDDKIIAYQPTEPAEEEGVVIVKQTITKPGEEPFFIEYPVRSGEYGWKVIDLVVEGISLLKSYHGTFQSEINKQGLQAFIHGFQECDDQSIKYDSQSMVIDTVLDFL
;
A
#
# COMPACT_ATOMS: atom_id res chain seq x y z
N MET A 1 -64.46 -27.85 12.37
CA MET A 1 -63.62 -29.08 12.39
C MET A 1 -62.97 -29.43 11.06
N ILE A 2 -63.62 -29.41 9.88
CA ILE A 2 -62.94 -29.65 8.58
C ILE A 2 -62.35 -28.36 7.99
N LEU A 3 -63.05 -27.22 8.11
CA LEU A 3 -62.55 -25.91 7.62
C LEU A 3 -61.27 -25.44 8.34
N ASP A 4 -61.13 -25.70 9.64
CA ASP A 4 -59.97 -25.27 10.44
C ASP A 4 -58.67 -25.98 10.00
N LYS A 5 -58.77 -27.25 9.56
CA LYS A 5 -57.61 -28.05 9.12
C LYS A 5 -57.08 -27.61 7.75
N ILE A 6 -57.94 -27.12 6.88
CA ILE A 6 -57.57 -26.61 5.54
C ILE A 6 -56.87 -25.26 5.67
N CYS A 7 -57.34 -24.40 6.58
CA CYS A 7 -56.70 -23.11 6.86
C CYS A 7 -55.29 -23.29 7.46
N MET A 8 -55.16 -24.17 8.45
CA MET A 8 -53.88 -24.42 9.13
C MET A 8 -52.81 -25.04 8.20
N THR A 9 -53.20 -25.89 7.26
CA THR A 9 -52.28 -26.48 6.25
C THR A 9 -51.89 -25.51 5.14
N SER A 10 -52.75 -24.53 4.81
CA SER A 10 -52.43 -23.48 3.83
C SER A 10 -51.42 -22.47 4.41
N ILE A 11 -51.58 -22.08 5.68
CA ILE A 11 -50.68 -21.15 6.38
C ILE A 11 -49.28 -21.75 6.57
N THR A 12 -49.18 -23.04 6.93
CA THR A 12 -47.87 -23.71 7.07
C THR A 12 -47.13 -23.84 5.74
N LYS A 13 -47.84 -24.08 4.63
CA LYS A 13 -47.23 -24.08 3.28
C LYS A 13 -46.75 -22.69 2.87
N LEU A 14 -47.53 -21.64 3.17
CA LEU A 14 -47.13 -20.26 2.89
C LEU A 14 -45.88 -19.87 3.71
N PHE A 15 -45.82 -20.28 4.98
CA PHE A 15 -44.66 -20.04 5.85
C PHE A 15 -43.40 -20.79 5.36
N LEU A 16 -43.55 -22.04 4.89
CA LEU A 16 -42.45 -22.81 4.33
C LEU A 16 -41.92 -22.23 3.00
N ILE A 17 -42.81 -21.70 2.15
CA ILE A 17 -42.42 -21.02 0.90
C ILE A 17 -41.72 -19.69 1.21
N LEU A 18 -42.21 -18.91 2.19
CA LEU A 18 -41.58 -17.65 2.60
C LEU A 18 -40.20 -17.91 3.24
N PHE A 19 -40.07 -18.98 4.04
CA PHE A 19 -38.80 -19.40 4.63
C PHE A 19 -37.80 -19.93 3.58
N SER A 20 -38.26 -20.64 2.53
CA SER A 20 -37.39 -21.07 1.45
C SER A 20 -36.93 -19.91 0.55
N LEU A 21 -37.74 -18.86 0.39
CA LEU A 21 -37.37 -17.63 -0.31
C LEU A 21 -36.34 -16.79 0.46
N LEU A 22 -36.41 -16.78 1.80
CA LEU A 22 -35.41 -16.11 2.65
C LEU A 22 -34.03 -16.79 2.63
N LEU A 23 -33.98 -18.11 2.43
CA LEU A 23 -32.72 -18.87 2.32
C LEU A 23 -31.97 -18.64 1.00
N TRP A 24 -32.60 -18.07 -0.04
CA TRP A 24 -31.96 -17.73 -1.30
C TRP A 24 -31.34 -16.33 -1.32
N ALA A 25 -31.64 -15.48 -0.33
CA ALA A 25 -31.18 -14.09 -0.27
C ALA A 25 -29.81 -13.90 0.41
N HIS A 26 -29.06 -14.97 0.70
CA HIS A 26 -27.79 -14.91 1.45
C HIS A 26 -26.57 -15.33 0.63
N GLN A 27 -26.57 -15.06 -0.68
CA GLN A 27 -25.34 -15.07 -1.49
C GLN A 27 -25.06 -13.64 -1.96
N VAL A 28 -24.83 -12.73 -1.00
CA VAL A 28 -24.07 -11.51 -1.30
C VAL A 28 -22.61 -11.94 -1.28
N SER A 29 -22.09 -12.37 -2.43
CA SER A 29 -20.65 -12.36 -2.63
C SER A 29 -20.25 -10.90 -2.56
N ALA A 30 -19.60 -10.49 -1.47
CA ALA A 30 -18.84 -9.25 -1.49
C ALA A 30 -17.84 -9.41 -2.64
N LEU A 31 -18.00 -8.61 -3.70
CA LEU A 31 -16.98 -8.50 -4.74
C LEU A 31 -15.75 -7.91 -4.07
N THR A 32 -14.83 -8.79 -3.67
CA THR A 32 -13.50 -8.37 -3.25
C THR A 32 -12.79 -7.87 -4.49
N MET A 33 -12.39 -6.61 -4.48
CA MET A 33 -11.62 -6.01 -5.56
C MET A 33 -10.39 -6.86 -5.86
N THR A 34 -10.01 -6.93 -7.13
CA THR A 34 -8.75 -7.52 -7.57
C THR A 34 -7.56 -6.66 -7.12
N ALA A 35 -6.35 -7.22 -7.16
CA ALA A 35 -5.13 -6.48 -6.88
C ALA A 35 -4.97 -5.27 -7.82
N GLU A 36 -5.25 -5.48 -9.12
CA GLU A 36 -5.19 -4.42 -10.12
C GLU A 36 -6.21 -3.31 -9.84
N GLU A 37 -7.47 -3.66 -9.55
CA GLU A 37 -8.51 -2.69 -9.19
C GLU A 37 -8.11 -1.89 -7.94
N THR A 38 -7.51 -2.55 -6.93
CA THR A 38 -7.05 -1.88 -5.71
C THR A 38 -5.98 -0.82 -5.99
N VAL A 39 -4.98 -1.16 -6.81
CA VAL A 39 -3.92 -0.22 -7.21
C VAL A 39 -4.50 0.87 -8.13
N ARG A 40 -5.43 0.51 -9.03
CA ARG A 40 -6.05 1.44 -9.97
C ARG A 40 -6.91 2.49 -9.27
N GLU A 41 -7.79 2.08 -8.38
CA GLU A 41 -8.68 3.00 -7.68
C GLU A 41 -7.91 3.93 -6.74
N SER A 42 -6.94 3.41 -5.98
CA SER A 42 -6.08 4.26 -5.14
C SER A 42 -5.26 5.25 -5.96
N THR A 43 -4.74 4.84 -7.13
CA THR A 43 -4.07 5.75 -8.06
C THR A 43 -5.02 6.86 -8.51
N GLN A 44 -6.24 6.51 -8.95
CA GLN A 44 -7.22 7.50 -9.40
C GLN A 44 -7.62 8.47 -8.30
N GLU A 45 -7.84 7.99 -7.07
CA GLU A 45 -8.21 8.84 -5.93
C GLU A 45 -7.12 9.87 -5.60
N VAL A 46 -5.85 9.46 -5.68
CA VAL A 46 -4.72 10.39 -5.55
C VAL A 46 -4.76 11.44 -6.64
N LEU A 47 -4.87 11.05 -7.92
CA LEU A 47 -4.88 12.00 -9.05
C LEU A 47 -6.05 13.00 -8.93
N ASP A 48 -7.24 12.52 -8.57
CA ASP A 48 -8.40 13.36 -8.36
C ASP A 48 -8.17 14.36 -7.22
N ARG A 49 -7.50 13.92 -6.13
CA ARG A 49 -7.16 14.80 -5.00
C ARG A 49 -6.08 15.82 -5.37
N LEU A 50 -5.08 15.44 -6.16
CA LEU A 50 -4.06 16.37 -6.67
C LEU A 50 -4.70 17.48 -7.51
N HIS A 51 -5.61 17.11 -8.40
CA HIS A 51 -6.34 18.08 -9.23
C HIS A 51 -7.25 18.98 -8.39
N THR A 52 -8.02 18.39 -7.45
CA THR A 52 -8.99 19.13 -6.63
C THR A 52 -8.32 20.08 -5.63
N ASP A 53 -7.20 19.66 -5.01
CA ASP A 53 -6.47 20.45 -4.02
C ASP A 53 -5.29 21.25 -4.62
N ARG A 54 -5.25 21.45 -5.94
CA ARG A 54 -4.16 22.13 -6.66
C ARG A 54 -3.78 23.48 -6.03
N ASP A 55 -4.75 24.35 -5.74
CA ASP A 55 -4.50 25.67 -5.13
C ASP A 55 -3.85 25.56 -3.72
N LYS A 56 -4.18 24.49 -2.97
CA LYS A 56 -3.56 24.21 -1.66
C LYS A 56 -2.13 23.70 -1.83
N LEU A 57 -1.89 22.87 -2.83
CA LEU A 57 -0.54 22.36 -3.15
C LEU A 57 0.37 23.49 -3.66
N GLU A 58 -0.16 24.42 -4.47
CA GLU A 58 0.57 25.61 -4.94
C GLU A 58 0.96 26.54 -3.77
N SER A 59 0.06 26.73 -2.79
CA SER A 59 0.31 27.59 -1.63
C SER A 59 1.09 26.91 -0.51
N ASN A 60 1.03 25.58 -0.41
CA ASN A 60 1.73 24.78 0.59
C ASN A 60 2.11 23.39 0.00
N PRO A 61 3.26 23.27 -0.67
CA PRO A 61 3.68 22.00 -1.29
C PRO A 61 3.76 20.84 -0.29
N LYS A 62 4.05 21.09 0.99
CA LYS A 62 4.11 20.05 2.03
C LYS A 62 2.77 19.36 2.29
N TYR A 63 1.65 19.96 1.87
CA TYR A 63 0.33 19.34 1.96
C TYR A 63 0.26 18.03 1.17
N ILE A 64 1.17 17.80 0.21
CA ILE A 64 1.29 16.52 -0.49
C ILE A 64 1.48 15.34 0.46
N GLN A 65 2.20 15.53 1.57
CA GLN A 65 2.40 14.46 2.56
C GLN A 65 1.08 14.05 3.23
N VAL A 66 0.12 14.99 3.37
CA VAL A 66 -1.22 14.68 3.89
C VAL A 66 -1.97 13.80 2.90
N ILE A 67 -1.93 14.13 1.61
CA ILE A 67 -2.56 13.34 0.55
C ILE A 67 -1.98 11.92 0.53
N VAL A 68 -0.66 11.79 0.59
CA VAL A 68 0.01 10.48 0.61
C VAL A 68 -0.35 9.66 1.86
N GLU A 69 -0.38 10.29 3.04
CA GLU A 69 -0.75 9.59 4.28
C GLU A 69 -2.23 9.16 4.30
N GLU A 70 -3.13 9.95 3.72
CA GLU A 70 -4.55 9.62 3.66
C GLU A 70 -4.87 8.57 2.60
N LEU A 71 -4.26 8.66 1.42
CA LEU A 71 -4.72 7.93 0.23
C LEU A 71 -3.76 6.84 -0.27
N ILE A 72 -2.48 6.90 0.10
CA ILE A 72 -1.49 5.92 -0.38
C ILE A 72 -1.12 4.96 0.74
N VAL A 73 -0.72 5.50 1.89
CA VAL A 73 -0.24 4.71 3.04
C VAL A 73 -1.19 3.58 3.45
N PRO A 74 -2.52 3.75 3.46
CA PRO A 74 -3.42 2.65 3.80
C PRO A 74 -3.33 1.44 2.86
N HIS A 75 -2.81 1.59 1.65
CA HIS A 75 -2.68 0.51 0.67
C HIS A 75 -1.37 -0.26 0.76
N PHE A 76 -0.44 0.16 1.62
CA PHE A 76 0.86 -0.49 1.81
C PHE A 76 0.90 -1.28 3.12
N ASP A 77 1.53 -2.46 3.09
CA ASP A 77 1.78 -3.26 4.28
C ASP A 77 3.17 -2.93 4.84
N PHE A 78 3.22 -1.84 5.62
CA PHE A 78 4.46 -1.39 6.25
C PHE A 78 5.02 -2.37 7.28
N VAL A 79 4.21 -3.30 7.80
CA VAL A 79 4.70 -4.36 8.71
C VAL A 79 5.54 -5.35 7.91
N THR A 80 4.98 -5.89 6.83
CA THR A 80 5.71 -6.77 5.91
C THR A 80 6.93 -6.07 5.33
N MET A 81 6.77 -4.84 4.83
CA MET A 81 7.88 -4.09 4.26
C MET A 81 9.04 -3.90 5.25
N SER A 82 8.71 -3.57 6.50
CA SER A 82 9.71 -3.38 7.57
C SER A 82 10.41 -4.68 7.97
N HIS A 83 9.67 -5.79 7.99
CA HIS A 83 10.23 -7.11 8.20
C HIS A 83 11.21 -7.47 7.08
N LEU A 84 10.80 -7.31 5.82
CA LEU A 84 11.62 -7.63 4.65
C LEU A 84 12.89 -6.77 4.57
N VAL A 85 12.78 -5.47 4.85
CA VAL A 85 13.92 -4.55 4.74
C VAL A 85 14.97 -4.74 5.84
N LEU A 86 14.57 -5.18 7.04
CA LEU A 86 15.52 -5.56 8.11
C LEU A 86 16.04 -6.99 7.96
N GLY A 87 15.28 -7.86 7.29
CA GLY A 87 15.62 -9.25 7.10
C GLY A 87 15.86 -9.94 8.45
N LYS A 88 16.99 -10.65 8.56
CA LYS A 88 17.36 -11.42 9.76
C LYS A 88 17.35 -10.61 11.08
N HIS A 89 17.61 -9.29 11.01
CA HIS A 89 17.67 -8.45 12.20
C HIS A 89 16.30 -8.13 12.80
N TRP A 90 15.21 -8.41 12.07
CA TRP A 90 13.85 -8.20 12.57
C TRP A 90 13.60 -8.92 13.90
N HIS A 91 14.08 -10.16 14.02
CA HIS A 91 13.91 -10.98 15.22
C HIS A 91 14.93 -10.68 16.33
N GLU A 92 15.89 -9.78 16.08
CA GLU A 92 16.92 -9.38 17.06
C GLU A 92 16.50 -8.15 17.88
N ILE A 93 15.36 -7.53 17.54
CA ILE A 93 14.81 -6.36 18.23
C ILE A 93 13.49 -6.69 18.93
N SER A 94 13.22 -6.00 20.04
CA SER A 94 11.96 -6.12 20.78
C SER A 94 10.77 -5.60 19.97
N GLU A 95 9.57 -6.11 20.24
CA GLU A 95 8.31 -5.67 19.60
C GLU A 95 8.11 -4.15 19.65
N SER A 96 8.42 -3.50 20.77
CA SER A 96 8.33 -2.03 20.87
C SER A 96 9.22 -1.33 19.83
N ARG A 97 10.45 -1.81 19.66
CA ARG A 97 11.40 -1.29 18.66
C ARG A 97 11.01 -1.64 17.23
N GLN A 98 10.35 -2.78 17.00
CA GLN A 98 9.76 -3.10 15.70
C GLN A 98 8.69 -2.08 15.32
N ILE A 99 7.79 -1.72 16.24
CA ILE A 99 6.76 -0.69 16.01
C ILE A 99 7.40 0.67 15.68
N CYS A 100 8.43 1.07 16.44
CA CYS A 100 9.18 2.31 16.18
C CYS A 100 9.79 2.32 14.77
N PHE A 101 10.40 1.20 14.40
CA PHE A 101 11.01 1.05 13.09
C PHE A 101 9.97 1.08 11.96
N ILE A 102 8.81 0.42 12.14
CA ILE A 102 7.71 0.47 11.16
C ILE A 102 7.28 1.91 10.91
N HIS A 103 7.05 2.69 11.97
CA HIS A 103 6.65 4.09 11.84
C HIS A 103 7.75 4.93 11.17
N GLY A 104 9.00 4.78 11.63
CA GLY A 104 10.11 5.54 11.09
C GLY A 104 10.41 5.21 9.63
N PHE A 105 10.29 3.94 9.24
CA PHE A 105 10.46 3.53 7.85
C PHE A 105 9.33 4.05 6.97
N LYS A 106 8.08 3.98 7.42
CA LYS A 106 6.94 4.62 6.75
C LYS A 106 7.20 6.11 6.52
N ASN A 107 7.55 6.84 7.57
CA ASN A 107 7.78 8.28 7.49
C ASN A 107 9.00 8.64 6.63
N LEU A 108 10.05 7.81 6.64
CA LEU A 108 11.19 7.95 5.73
C LEU A 108 10.73 7.88 4.26
N LEU A 109 9.91 6.88 3.91
CA LEU A 109 9.41 6.72 2.54
C LEU A 109 8.48 7.86 2.14
N VAL A 110 7.51 8.22 2.99
CA VAL A 110 6.58 9.34 2.73
C VAL A 110 7.36 10.63 2.49
N ARG A 111 8.30 10.98 3.37
CA ARG A 111 9.09 12.23 3.24
C ARG A 111 9.96 12.25 1.99
N ARG A 112 10.48 11.10 1.55
CA ARG A 112 11.39 11.03 0.40
C ARG A 112 10.65 11.06 -0.92
N TYR A 113 9.48 10.43 -1.00
CA TYR A 113 8.82 10.17 -2.29
C TYR A 113 7.51 10.94 -2.48
N ALA A 114 6.93 11.57 -1.45
CA ALA A 114 5.68 12.31 -1.61
C ALA A 114 5.79 13.46 -2.62
N ASP A 115 6.95 14.13 -2.69
CA ASP A 115 7.12 15.28 -3.58
C ASP A 115 7.09 14.89 -5.08
N ILE A 116 7.31 13.61 -5.43
CA ILE A 116 7.19 13.12 -6.82
C ILE A 116 5.79 13.40 -7.38
N PHE A 117 4.76 13.33 -6.53
CA PHE A 117 3.38 13.53 -6.94
C PHE A 117 3.08 15.00 -7.29
N LEU A 118 3.90 15.96 -6.86
CA LEU A 118 3.73 17.38 -7.23
C LEU A 118 4.00 17.64 -8.71
N GLY A 119 4.80 16.79 -9.36
CA GLY A 119 5.11 16.89 -10.79
C GLY A 119 4.24 16.00 -11.68
N TYR A 120 3.16 15.43 -11.14
CA TYR A 120 2.27 14.56 -11.89
C TYR A 120 1.28 15.39 -12.71
N ASP A 121 1.71 15.81 -13.91
CA ASP A 121 0.87 16.44 -14.93
C ASP A 121 1.04 15.73 -16.28
N ASP A 122 -0.05 15.54 -17.01
CA ASP A 122 -0.09 15.02 -18.39
C ASP A 122 0.49 13.61 -18.62
N LYS A 123 0.60 12.81 -17.55
CA LYS A 123 1.04 11.40 -17.63
C LYS A 123 -0.14 10.48 -17.92
N ILE A 124 0.06 9.52 -18.83
CA ILE A 124 -0.90 8.45 -19.16
C ILE A 124 -0.49 7.19 -18.40
N ILE A 125 -1.42 6.61 -17.65
CA ILE A 125 -1.23 5.32 -16.96
C ILE A 125 -1.92 4.21 -17.74
N ALA A 126 -1.18 3.17 -18.08
CA ALA A 126 -1.71 1.91 -18.58
C ALA A 126 -1.41 0.77 -17.59
N TYR A 127 -2.34 -0.17 -17.45
CA TYR A 127 -2.17 -1.37 -16.63
C TYR A 127 -1.98 -2.56 -17.56
N GLN A 128 -1.01 -3.41 -17.25
CA GLN A 128 -0.77 -4.67 -17.95
C GLN A 128 -1.39 -5.83 -17.15
N PRO A 129 -1.63 -6.99 -17.78
CA PRO A 129 -2.14 -8.17 -17.07
C PRO A 129 -1.28 -8.50 -15.85
N THR A 130 -1.93 -8.75 -14.72
CA THR A 130 -1.26 -9.14 -13.49
C THR A 130 -0.63 -10.53 -13.61
N GLU A 131 0.51 -10.73 -12.94
CA GLU A 131 1.21 -12.01 -12.92
C GLU A 131 1.39 -12.51 -11.48
N PRO A 132 1.32 -13.83 -11.21
CA PRO A 132 1.69 -14.34 -9.90
C PRO A 132 3.19 -14.10 -9.63
N ALA A 133 3.53 -13.72 -8.40
CA ALA A 133 4.92 -13.70 -7.97
C ALA A 133 5.39 -15.12 -7.57
N GLU A 134 6.70 -15.27 -7.32
CA GLU A 134 7.25 -16.52 -6.77
C GLU A 134 6.74 -16.81 -5.35
N GLU A 135 6.46 -15.75 -4.58
CA GLU A 135 5.90 -15.86 -3.24
C GLU A 135 4.40 -16.17 -3.30
N GLU A 136 3.98 -17.18 -2.53
CA GLU A 136 2.57 -17.58 -2.45
C GLU A 136 1.70 -16.43 -1.91
N GLY A 137 0.54 -16.23 -2.54
CA GLY A 137 -0.40 -15.17 -2.15
C GLY A 137 0.00 -13.76 -2.59
N VAL A 138 1.08 -13.62 -3.38
CA VAL A 138 1.55 -12.35 -3.95
C VAL A 138 1.31 -12.32 -5.46
N VAL A 139 0.80 -11.19 -5.95
CA VAL A 139 0.54 -10.89 -7.36
C VAL A 139 1.27 -9.60 -7.73
N ILE A 140 1.83 -9.55 -8.92
CA ILE A 140 2.50 -8.38 -9.48
C ILE A 140 1.51 -7.60 -10.34
N VAL A 141 1.13 -6.41 -9.88
CA VAL A 141 0.39 -5.44 -10.69
C VAL A 141 1.39 -4.59 -11.46
N LYS A 142 1.23 -4.47 -12.77
CA LYS A 142 2.17 -3.78 -13.65
C LYS A 142 1.54 -2.53 -14.24
N GLN A 143 2.24 -1.40 -14.12
CA GLN A 143 1.87 -0.12 -14.72
C GLN A 143 2.94 0.33 -15.72
N THR A 144 2.49 0.96 -16.80
CA THR A 144 3.33 1.76 -17.70
C THR A 144 2.88 3.20 -17.60
N ILE A 145 3.82 4.10 -17.34
CA ILE A 145 3.61 5.54 -17.27
C ILE A 145 4.25 6.16 -18.51
N THR A 146 3.46 6.94 -19.26
CA THR A 146 3.91 7.59 -20.48
C THR A 146 3.67 9.09 -20.40
N LYS A 147 4.68 9.89 -20.73
CA LYS A 147 4.53 11.34 -20.94
C LYS A 147 4.93 11.71 -22.37
N PRO A 148 4.16 12.55 -23.08
CA PRO A 148 4.49 12.92 -24.46
C PRO A 148 5.91 13.50 -24.58
N GLY A 149 6.73 12.90 -25.45
CA GLY A 149 8.11 13.35 -25.69
C GLY A 149 9.16 12.77 -24.74
N GLU A 150 8.77 11.91 -23.81
CA GLU A 150 9.66 11.18 -22.89
C GLU A 150 9.54 9.66 -23.13
N GLU A 151 10.57 8.91 -22.78
CA GLU A 151 10.51 7.44 -22.80
C GLU A 151 9.54 6.95 -21.71
N PRO A 152 8.67 5.96 -22.00
CA PRO A 152 7.81 5.36 -20.99
C PRO A 152 8.64 4.66 -19.91
N PHE A 153 8.14 4.66 -18.68
CA PHE A 153 8.73 3.89 -17.59
C PHE A 153 7.70 2.94 -16.95
N PHE A 154 8.21 1.89 -16.32
CA PHE A 154 7.49 0.73 -15.82
C PHE A 154 7.56 0.68 -14.30
N ILE A 155 6.40 0.44 -13.69
CA ILE A 155 6.27 0.23 -12.25
C ILE A 155 5.61 -1.12 -12.03
N GLU A 156 6.21 -1.94 -11.19
CA GLU A 156 5.60 -3.17 -10.69
C GLU A 156 5.33 -3.05 -9.19
N TYR A 157 4.13 -3.45 -8.80
CA TYR A 157 3.68 -3.49 -7.42
C TYR A 157 3.49 -4.95 -7.04
N PRO A 158 4.43 -5.57 -6.30
CA PRO A 158 4.14 -6.79 -5.58
C PRO A 158 3.05 -6.51 -4.53
N VAL A 159 1.90 -7.17 -4.67
CA VAL A 159 0.72 -6.98 -3.85
C VAL A 159 0.34 -8.31 -3.20
N ARG A 160 0.24 -8.34 -1.88
CA ARG A 160 -0.13 -9.52 -1.10
C ARG A 160 -1.62 -9.48 -0.77
N SER A 161 -2.28 -10.62 -0.88
CA SER A 161 -3.64 -10.80 -0.36
C SER A 161 -3.61 -10.93 1.17
N GLY A 162 -4.50 -10.22 1.86
CA GLY A 162 -4.66 -10.29 3.31
C GLY A 162 -6.12 -10.25 3.74
N GLU A 163 -6.36 -10.35 5.05
CA GLU A 163 -7.71 -10.34 5.63
C GLU A 163 -8.50 -9.06 5.31
N TYR A 164 -7.81 -7.94 5.13
CA TYR A 164 -8.38 -6.63 4.84
C TYR A 164 -8.19 -6.20 3.37
N GLY A 165 -8.03 -7.17 2.46
CA GLY A 165 -7.83 -6.94 1.04
C GLY A 165 -6.36 -6.94 0.62
N TRP A 166 -6.11 -6.44 -0.59
CA TRP A 166 -4.80 -6.41 -1.20
C TRP A 166 -3.94 -5.26 -0.64
N LYS A 167 -2.68 -5.56 -0.30
CA LYS A 167 -1.70 -4.57 0.18
C LYS A 167 -0.39 -4.66 -0.59
N VAL A 168 0.13 -3.51 -0.99
CA VAL A 168 1.43 -3.39 -1.65
C VAL A 168 2.53 -3.70 -0.64
N ILE A 169 3.44 -4.59 -1.00
CA ILE A 169 4.56 -5.02 -0.15
C ILE A 169 5.92 -4.60 -0.70
N ASP A 170 6.00 -4.07 -1.93
CA ASP A 170 7.22 -3.46 -2.50
C ASP A 170 6.83 -2.53 -3.66
N LEU A 171 7.78 -1.72 -4.12
CA LEU A 171 7.68 -0.93 -5.34
C LEU A 171 8.91 -1.23 -6.19
N VAL A 172 8.71 -1.70 -7.42
CA VAL A 172 9.78 -1.96 -8.38
C VAL A 172 9.64 -0.96 -9.52
N VAL A 173 10.63 -0.08 -9.68
CA VAL A 173 10.64 0.93 -10.76
C VAL A 173 11.80 0.58 -11.68
N GLU A 174 11.54 0.41 -12.99
CA GLU A 174 12.58 0.03 -13.96
C GLU A 174 13.39 -1.21 -13.53
N GLY A 175 12.70 -2.19 -12.92
CA GLY A 175 13.33 -3.42 -12.41
C GLY A 175 14.11 -3.25 -11.10
N ILE A 176 14.11 -2.06 -10.50
CA ILE A 176 14.80 -1.76 -9.24
C ILE A 176 13.80 -1.79 -8.09
N SER A 177 13.89 -2.83 -7.27
CA SER A 177 13.11 -2.95 -6.03
C SER A 177 13.56 -1.91 -4.99
N LEU A 178 12.59 -1.16 -4.48
CA LEU A 178 12.76 -0.20 -3.41
C LEU A 178 13.21 -0.92 -2.13
N LEU A 179 12.50 -1.98 -1.72
CA LEU A 179 12.86 -2.72 -0.51
C LEU A 179 14.25 -3.34 -0.59
N LYS A 180 14.64 -3.93 -1.73
CA LYS A 180 15.98 -4.51 -1.90
C LYS A 180 17.08 -3.46 -1.79
N SER A 181 16.83 -2.27 -2.34
CA SER A 181 17.76 -1.13 -2.27
C SER A 181 17.94 -0.63 -0.84
N TYR A 182 16.83 -0.46 -0.09
CA TYR A 182 16.90 -0.09 1.32
C TYR A 182 17.49 -1.21 2.19
N HIS A 183 17.19 -2.48 1.91
CA HIS A 183 17.79 -3.60 2.62
C HIS A 183 19.31 -3.56 2.50
N GLY A 184 19.85 -3.43 1.29
CA GLY A 184 21.31 -3.30 1.09
C GLY A 184 21.92 -2.10 1.84
N THR A 185 21.21 -0.98 1.82
CA THR A 185 21.60 0.24 2.55
C THR A 185 21.61 0.03 4.06
N PHE A 186 20.54 -0.52 4.63
CA PHE A 186 20.40 -0.77 6.06
C PHE A 186 21.40 -1.80 6.56
N GLN A 187 21.67 -2.87 5.79
CA GLN A 187 22.73 -3.81 6.11
C GLN A 187 24.10 -3.13 6.16
N SER A 188 24.40 -2.22 5.23
CA SER A 188 25.64 -1.44 5.26
C SER A 188 25.75 -0.61 6.54
N GLU A 189 24.69 0.09 6.92
CA GLU A 189 24.68 0.91 8.13
C GLU A 189 24.75 0.08 9.41
N ILE A 190 23.98 -1.00 9.51
CA ILE A 190 24.04 -1.94 10.64
C ILE A 190 25.45 -2.50 10.81
N ASN A 191 26.14 -2.84 9.72
CA ASN A 191 27.52 -3.31 9.77
C ASN A 191 28.51 -2.23 10.25
N LYS A 192 28.24 -0.96 9.97
CA LYS A 192 29.11 0.17 10.38
C LYS A 192 28.92 0.56 11.84
N GLN A 193 27.67 0.70 12.30
CA GLN A 193 27.35 1.28 13.63
C GLN A 193 26.74 0.29 14.62
N GLY A 194 26.42 -0.93 14.17
CA GLY A 194 25.72 -1.93 14.95
C GLY A 194 24.20 -1.74 14.94
N LEU A 195 23.47 -2.84 15.13
CA LEU A 195 22.00 -2.88 15.05
C LEU A 195 21.33 -1.92 16.03
N GLN A 196 21.82 -1.88 17.28
CA GLN A 196 21.20 -1.04 18.32
C GLN A 196 21.28 0.45 17.99
N ALA A 197 22.43 0.93 17.49
CA ALA A 197 22.59 2.32 17.10
C ALA A 197 21.76 2.65 15.86
N PHE A 198 21.71 1.73 14.87
CA PHE A 198 20.87 1.88 13.69
C PHE A 198 19.39 2.01 14.04
N ILE A 199 18.87 1.13 14.89
CA ILE A 199 17.44 1.13 15.28
C ILE A 199 17.10 2.36 16.12
N HIS A 200 18.00 2.85 16.98
CA HIS A 200 17.80 4.13 17.67
C HIS A 200 17.74 5.33 16.72
N GLY A 201 18.27 5.22 15.50
CA GLY A 201 18.13 6.25 14.46
C GLY A 201 16.69 6.44 13.98
N PHE A 202 15.82 5.44 14.14
CA PHE A 202 14.38 5.53 13.85
C PHE A 202 13.65 6.06 15.10
N GLN A 203 13.85 7.36 15.35
CA GLN A 203 13.60 8.09 16.60
C GLN A 203 12.13 8.25 17.02
N GLU A 204 11.18 7.64 16.32
CA GLU A 204 9.76 8.00 16.44
C GLU A 204 9.06 7.49 17.70
N CYS A 205 9.78 6.77 18.57
CA CYS A 205 9.31 6.40 19.91
C CYS A 205 9.95 7.18 21.06
N ASP A 206 11.04 7.92 20.82
CA ASP A 206 11.91 8.44 21.90
C ASP A 206 11.87 9.99 22.06
N ASP A 207 10.87 10.68 21.49
CA ASP A 207 10.56 12.14 21.63
C ASP A 207 11.13 13.10 20.54
N GLN A 208 10.37 14.18 20.32
CA GLN A 208 10.28 15.12 19.20
C GLN A 208 11.44 16.12 19.06
N SER A 209 12.70 15.71 18.88
CA SER A 209 13.70 16.74 18.51
C SER A 209 15.01 16.24 17.93
N ILE A 210 15.02 15.48 16.83
CA ILE A 210 16.26 15.32 16.08
C ILE A 210 16.00 15.42 14.56
N LYS A 211 16.66 16.41 13.95
CA LYS A 211 16.79 16.55 12.49
C LYS A 211 17.57 15.35 11.98
N TYR A 212 16.90 14.44 11.28
CA TYR A 212 17.59 13.53 10.38
C TYR A 212 18.10 14.35 9.19
N ASP A 213 19.40 14.62 9.17
CA ASP A 213 20.06 15.33 8.08
C ASP A 213 20.03 14.46 6.83
N SER A 214 19.30 14.93 5.83
CA SER A 214 19.01 14.27 4.56
C SER A 214 20.17 14.32 3.58
N GLN A 215 21.42 14.30 4.06
CA GLN A 215 22.61 14.24 3.22
C GLN A 215 23.34 12.91 3.40
N SER A 216 23.50 12.22 2.28
CA SER A 216 24.21 10.94 2.08
C SER A 216 23.51 9.67 2.55
N MET A 217 22.46 9.24 1.83
CA MET A 217 22.14 7.81 1.74
C MET A 217 21.41 7.49 0.43
N VAL A 218 22.23 7.29 -0.61
CA VAL A 218 21.89 6.84 -1.98
C VAL A 218 20.67 7.55 -2.56
N ILE A 219 20.85 8.84 -2.81
CA ILE A 219 20.12 9.56 -3.84
C ILE A 219 20.84 9.16 -5.13
N ASP A 220 20.16 8.47 -6.03
CA ASP A 220 20.28 8.61 -7.50
C ASP A 220 19.55 7.48 -8.23
N THR A 221 19.49 6.25 -7.72
CA THR A 221 19.10 5.12 -8.61
C THR A 221 17.60 4.99 -8.92
N VAL A 222 16.68 5.63 -8.19
CA VAL A 222 15.23 5.58 -8.49
C VAL A 222 14.68 6.95 -8.91
N LEU A 223 15.33 8.04 -8.47
CA LEU A 223 14.94 9.40 -8.83
C LEU A 223 15.51 9.86 -10.17
N ASP A 224 16.61 9.27 -10.67
CA ASP A 224 17.11 9.56 -12.02
C ASP A 224 16.20 9.00 -13.13
N PHE A 225 15.20 8.19 -12.80
CA PHE A 225 14.29 7.53 -13.74
C PHE A 225 12.85 8.09 -13.72
N LEU A 226 12.53 9.07 -12.86
CA LEU A 226 11.20 9.66 -12.72
C LEU A 226 11.16 11.15 -13.12
#